data_AF-A0A397SUX5-F1
#
_entry.id   AF-A0A397SUX5-F1
#
_cell.length_a   1.000
_cell.length_b   1.000
_cell.length_c   1.000
_cell.angle_alpha   90.00
_cell.angle_beta   90.00
_cell.angle_gamma   90.00
#
_symmetry.space_group_name_H-M   'P 1'
#
loop_
_entity.id
_entity.type
_entity.pdbx_description
1 polymer ?
#
loop_
_entity_poly.entity_id
_entity_poly.type
_entity_poly.pdbx_seq_one_letter_code
_entity_poly.pdbx_strand_id
1 'polypeptide(L)'
;MNYSNFFLDNLINIYYITRQFPHFQILQKHIKMIVEKYPSQIFDSHYFFELPEDILLSCLENDDLNFYEIDIWNRVLKWGIEQMPRKLNKRKMEDWMIEDFLELEEKLKNCIQLIRFHHIQSKDFYKDVIPFQPIIPDTIFNDIVKFHLTNEVLVIPFCNVRRPNLHESDASIDNQVSLLLRFLESDKYLGYFWSRFCEKKLHVYIKFLLFLFINIFYLSIAIFAILIIMWSSIIFAMHASIRKFIDYMTIEDRSFSI
;
A
#
# COMPACT_ATOMS: atom_id res chain seq x y z
N MET A 1 4.40 16.12 19.03
CA MET A 1 3.87 15.13 18.07
C MET A 1 3.67 13.84 18.85
N ASN A 2 2.49 13.22 18.76
CA ASN A 2 2.26 11.90 19.34
C ASN A 2 2.88 10.88 18.37
N TYR A 3 4.02 10.30 18.73
CA TYR A 3 4.82 9.50 17.81
C TYR A 3 4.16 8.15 17.51
N SER A 4 3.42 7.61 18.47
CA SER A 4 2.55 6.44 18.27
C SER A 4 1.56 6.62 17.11
N ASN A 5 0.88 7.76 17.04
CA ASN A 5 -0.04 8.08 15.94
C ASN A 5 0.71 8.13 14.60
N PHE A 6 1.86 8.81 14.54
CA PHE A 6 2.65 8.90 13.31
C PHE A 6 3.06 7.53 12.77
N PHE A 7 3.50 6.61 13.65
CA PHE A 7 3.87 5.27 13.20
C PHE A 7 2.66 4.50 12.68
N LEU A 8 1.53 4.51 13.39
CA LEU A 8 0.31 3.84 12.94
C LEU A 8 -0.21 4.44 11.62
N ASP A 9 -0.15 5.77 11.48
CA ASP A 9 -0.48 6.52 10.26
C ASP A 9 0.38 6.15 9.05
N ASN A 10 1.61 5.70 9.28
CA ASN A 10 2.57 5.38 8.23
C ASN A 10 2.94 3.89 8.16
N LEU A 11 2.42 3.04 9.05
CA LEU A 11 2.80 1.63 9.18
C LEU A 11 2.61 0.90 7.85
N ILE A 12 1.45 1.07 7.24
CA ILE A 12 1.09 0.44 5.96
C ILE A 12 2.05 0.88 4.85
N ASN A 13 2.31 2.17 4.73
CA ASN A 13 3.20 2.73 3.71
C ASN A 13 4.65 2.25 3.90
N ILE A 14 5.16 2.32 5.13
CA ILE A 14 6.52 1.87 5.48
C ILE A 14 6.64 0.37 5.23
N TYR A 15 5.63 -0.42 5.61
CA TYR A 15 5.57 -1.84 5.36
C TYR A 15 5.65 -2.16 3.86
N TYR A 16 4.82 -1.53 3.01
CA TYR A 16 4.87 -1.79 1.57
C TYR A 16 6.20 -1.40 0.93
N ILE A 17 6.74 -0.23 1.30
CA ILE A 17 8.06 0.21 0.83
C ILE A 17 9.13 -0.81 1.24
N THR A 18 9.17 -1.20 2.51
CA THR A 18 10.19 -2.13 2.99
C THR A 18 10.09 -3.51 2.35
N ARG A 19 8.88 -4.00 2.08
CA ARG A 19 8.68 -5.27 1.38
C ARG A 19 9.11 -5.22 -0.09
N GLN A 20 8.92 -4.09 -0.75
CA GLN A 20 9.33 -3.90 -2.15
C GLN A 20 10.86 -3.89 -2.33
N PHE A 21 11.60 -3.44 -1.32
CA PHE A 21 13.06 -3.29 -1.38
C PHE A 21 13.75 -4.23 -0.38
N PRO A 22 14.33 -5.36 -0.85
CA PRO A 22 14.96 -6.38 0.01
C PRO A 22 16.14 -5.89 0.86
N HIS A 23 16.62 -4.68 0.64
CA HIS A 23 17.74 -4.08 1.36
C HIS A 23 17.33 -3.47 2.72
N PHE A 24 16.04 -3.30 2.98
CA PHE A 24 15.52 -2.78 4.25
C PHE A 24 15.33 -3.86 5.33
N GLN A 25 16.15 -4.91 5.35
CA GLN A 25 16.01 -6.04 6.31
C GLN A 25 16.00 -5.59 7.77
N ILE A 26 16.84 -4.60 8.11
CA ILE A 26 16.89 -4.03 9.47
C ILE A 26 15.56 -3.34 9.81
N LEU A 27 15.02 -2.55 8.89
CA LEU A 27 13.75 -1.86 9.08
C LEU A 27 12.57 -2.83 9.12
N GLN A 28 12.55 -3.86 8.27
CA GLN A 28 11.56 -4.95 8.33
C GLN A 28 11.59 -5.63 9.70
N LYS A 29 12.79 -5.93 10.25
CA LYS A 29 12.94 -6.49 11.58
C LYS A 29 12.41 -5.55 12.66
N HIS A 30 12.65 -4.25 12.56
CA HIS A 30 12.11 -3.26 13.49
C HIS A 30 10.59 -3.15 13.43
N ILE A 31 9.98 -3.17 12.25
CA ILE A 31 8.52 -3.18 12.08
C ILE A 31 7.95 -4.43 12.75
N LYS A 32 8.52 -5.60 12.46
CA LYS A 32 8.08 -6.87 13.07
C LYS A 32 8.15 -6.80 14.60
N MET A 33 9.25 -6.30 15.18
CA MET A 33 9.38 -6.12 16.63
C MET A 33 8.32 -5.17 17.21
N ILE A 34 7.94 -4.11 16.49
CA ILE A 34 6.84 -3.23 16.95
C ILE A 34 5.51 -3.97 16.92
N VAL A 35 5.21 -4.69 15.82
CA VAL A 35 3.95 -5.44 15.69
C VAL A 35 3.82 -6.48 16.81
N GLU A 36 4.89 -7.21 17.10
CA GLU A 36 4.95 -8.19 18.19
C GLU A 36 4.82 -7.54 19.57
N LYS A 37 5.32 -6.31 19.76
CA LYS A 37 5.30 -5.66 21.08
C LYS A 37 4.00 -4.90 21.35
N TYR A 38 3.32 -4.44 20.31
CA TYR A 38 2.17 -3.54 20.41
C TYR A 38 0.97 -4.01 19.58
N PRO A 39 0.58 -5.30 19.67
CA PRO A 39 -0.49 -5.86 18.85
C PRO A 39 -1.83 -5.16 19.11
N SER A 40 -2.15 -4.86 20.37
CA SER A 40 -3.42 -4.27 20.79
C SER A 40 -3.64 -2.87 20.23
N GLN A 41 -2.60 -2.04 20.19
CA GLN A 41 -2.67 -0.68 19.65
C GLN A 41 -2.82 -0.68 18.13
N ILE A 42 -2.17 -1.63 17.44
CA ILE A 42 -2.37 -1.84 16.00
C ILE A 42 -3.80 -2.33 15.74
N PHE A 43 -4.27 -3.28 16.55
CA PHE A 43 -5.60 -3.86 16.44
C PHE A 43 -6.72 -2.83 16.67
N ASP A 44 -6.49 -1.86 17.56
CA ASP A 44 -7.44 -0.77 17.83
C ASP A 44 -7.35 0.41 16.84
N SER A 45 -6.31 0.46 16.02
CA SER A 45 -6.09 1.58 15.10
C SER A 45 -7.19 1.73 14.05
N HIS A 46 -7.40 2.96 13.56
CA HIS A 46 -8.36 3.23 12.49
C HIS A 46 -7.97 2.61 11.14
N TYR A 47 -6.69 2.30 10.94
CA TYR A 47 -6.18 1.63 9.75
C TYR A 47 -6.27 0.10 9.81
N PHE A 48 -6.84 -0.46 10.88
CA PHE A 48 -6.92 -1.91 11.06
C PHE A 48 -7.46 -2.62 9.81
N PHE A 49 -8.50 -2.08 9.18
CA PHE A 49 -9.15 -2.68 8.00
C PHE A 49 -8.30 -2.62 6.71
N GLU A 50 -7.21 -1.84 6.72
CA GLU A 50 -6.27 -1.69 5.60
C GLU A 50 -4.97 -2.47 5.83
N LEU A 51 -4.85 -3.16 6.98
CA LEU A 51 -3.63 -3.88 7.31
C LEU A 51 -3.34 -5.00 6.30
N PRO A 52 -2.07 -5.15 5.89
CA PRO A 52 -1.59 -6.36 5.23
C PRO A 52 -1.89 -7.60 6.06
N GLU A 53 -2.26 -8.71 5.39
CA GLU A 53 -2.63 -9.96 6.04
C GLU A 53 -1.55 -10.48 7.01
N ASP A 54 -0.27 -10.38 6.66
CA ASP A 54 0.82 -10.86 7.51
C ASP A 54 1.02 -10.05 8.78
N ILE A 55 0.71 -8.74 8.77
CA ILE A 55 0.66 -7.93 9.99
C ILE A 55 -0.52 -8.39 10.86
N LEU A 56 -1.69 -8.60 10.25
CA LEU A 56 -2.86 -9.09 10.95
C LEU A 56 -2.60 -10.46 11.60
N LEU A 57 -2.01 -11.41 10.86
CA LEU A 57 -1.64 -12.72 11.38
C LEU A 57 -0.66 -12.60 12.55
N SER A 58 0.36 -11.74 12.44
CA SER A 58 1.32 -11.48 13.52
C SER A 58 0.63 -10.95 14.79
N CYS A 59 -0.39 -10.08 14.64
CA CYS A 59 -1.19 -9.61 15.78
C CYS A 59 -2.02 -10.74 16.39
N LEU A 60 -2.63 -11.61 15.57
CA LEU A 60 -3.46 -12.72 16.03
C LEU A 60 -2.62 -13.84 16.66
N GLU A 61 -1.39 -14.09 16.22
CA GLU A 61 -0.51 -15.07 16.87
C GLU A 61 -0.13 -14.66 18.30
N ASN A 62 -0.26 -13.37 18.62
CA ASN A 62 0.16 -12.83 19.90
C ASN A 62 -0.81 -13.16 21.05
N ASP A 63 -0.28 -13.75 22.12
CA ASP A 63 -1.01 -14.06 23.35
C ASP A 63 -1.33 -12.82 24.19
N ASP A 64 -0.55 -11.75 24.03
CA ASP A 64 -0.71 -10.48 24.75
C ASP A 64 -1.70 -9.53 24.04
N LEU A 65 -2.35 -9.97 22.96
CA LEU A 65 -3.40 -9.21 22.29
C LEU A 65 -4.59 -9.01 23.26
N ASN A 66 -4.75 -7.78 23.72
CA ASN A 66 -5.63 -7.37 24.80
C ASN A 66 -7.07 -7.13 24.33
N PHE A 67 -7.71 -8.16 23.75
CA PHE A 67 -9.09 -8.11 23.27
C PHE A 67 -9.86 -9.38 23.65
N TYR A 68 -11.17 -9.27 23.84
CA TYR A 68 -12.02 -10.46 23.93
C TYR A 68 -12.05 -11.17 22.57
N GLU A 69 -12.04 -12.51 22.56
CA GLU A 69 -12.04 -13.29 21.31
C GLU A 69 -13.22 -12.95 20.39
N ILE A 70 -14.37 -12.59 20.97
CA ILE A 70 -15.53 -12.16 20.18
C ILE A 70 -15.29 -10.84 19.44
N ASP A 71 -14.55 -9.90 20.04
CA ASP A 71 -14.19 -8.63 19.41
C ASP A 71 -13.14 -8.87 18.32
N ILE A 72 -12.21 -9.79 18.56
CA ILE A 72 -11.21 -10.23 17.58
C ILE A 72 -11.92 -10.83 16.37
N TRP A 73 -12.83 -11.79 16.58
CA TRP A 73 -13.65 -12.40 15.53
C TRP A 73 -14.40 -11.34 14.71
N ASN A 74 -15.12 -10.45 15.39
CA ASN A 74 -15.90 -9.40 14.72
C ASN A 74 -15.04 -8.44 13.88
N ARG A 75 -13.84 -8.10 14.35
CA ARG A 75 -12.89 -7.25 13.64
C ARG A 75 -12.26 -7.98 12.46
N VAL A 76 -11.78 -9.21 12.64
CA VAL A 76 -11.21 -10.05 11.55
C VAL A 76 -12.24 -10.27 10.45
N LEU A 77 -13.47 -10.62 10.82
CA LEU A 77 -14.57 -10.79 9.87
C LEU A 77 -14.80 -9.51 9.05
N LYS A 78 -14.84 -8.35 9.72
CA LYS A 78 -15.00 -7.07 9.04
C LYS A 78 -13.80 -6.75 8.15
N TRP A 79 -12.58 -7.04 8.57
CA TRP A 79 -11.38 -6.90 7.74
C TRP A 79 -11.52 -7.74 6.46
N GLY A 80 -11.92 -9.01 6.55
CA GLY A 80 -12.12 -9.88 5.40
C GLY A 80 -13.15 -9.31 4.41
N ILE A 81 -14.28 -8.80 4.92
CA ILE A 81 -15.33 -8.17 4.10
C ILE A 81 -14.81 -6.90 3.40
N GLU A 82 -13.98 -6.09 4.07
CA GLU A 82 -13.42 -4.88 3.46
C GLU A 82 -12.44 -5.18 2.33
N GLN A 83 -11.78 -6.35 2.36
CA GLN A 83 -10.89 -6.85 1.31
C GLN A 83 -11.63 -7.39 0.08
N MET A 84 -12.94 -7.65 0.19
CA MET A 84 -13.74 -8.12 -0.93
C MET A 84 -14.09 -6.96 -1.88
N PRO A 85 -14.17 -7.19 -3.20
CA PRO A 85 -14.53 -6.16 -4.17
C PRO A 85 -15.98 -5.71 -4.01
N ARG A 86 -16.86 -6.63 -3.60
CA ARG A 86 -18.28 -6.36 -3.34
C ARG A 86 -18.46 -5.90 -1.90
N LYS A 87 -19.05 -4.72 -1.71
CA LYS A 87 -19.35 -4.18 -0.37
C LYS A 87 -20.61 -4.85 0.20
N LEU A 88 -20.40 -5.87 1.02
CA LEU A 88 -21.45 -6.64 1.68
C LEU A 88 -21.74 -6.09 3.08
N ASN A 89 -22.99 -6.19 3.51
CA ASN A 89 -23.38 -5.87 4.87
C ASN A 89 -23.57 -7.15 5.66
N LYS A 90 -22.76 -7.34 6.71
CA LYS A 90 -22.84 -8.53 7.59
C LYS A 90 -24.20 -8.73 8.26
N ARG A 91 -25.04 -7.69 8.36
CA ARG A 91 -26.37 -7.76 8.97
C ARG A 91 -27.47 -8.21 8.01
N LYS A 92 -27.21 -8.20 6.70
CA LYS A 92 -28.16 -8.56 5.65
C LYS A 92 -27.69 -9.84 4.98
N MET A 93 -27.80 -10.95 5.70
CA MET A 93 -27.33 -12.26 5.21
C MET A 93 -28.07 -12.70 3.95
N GLU A 94 -29.29 -12.20 3.74
CA GLU A 94 -30.07 -12.41 2.52
C GLU A 94 -29.42 -11.87 1.24
N ASP A 95 -28.49 -10.91 1.34
CA ASP A 95 -27.80 -10.32 0.19
C ASP A 95 -26.58 -11.14 -0.26
N TRP A 96 -26.16 -12.14 0.53
CA TRP A 96 -24.96 -12.93 0.32
C TRP A 96 -25.22 -14.11 -0.62
N MET A 97 -24.31 -14.28 -1.58
CA MET A 97 -24.28 -15.42 -2.49
C MET A 97 -23.27 -16.45 -2.00
N ILE A 98 -23.35 -17.68 -2.52
CA ILE A 98 -22.41 -18.76 -2.16
C ILE A 98 -20.98 -18.35 -2.53
N GLU A 99 -20.81 -17.67 -3.66
CA GLU A 99 -19.53 -17.16 -4.14
C GLU A 99 -18.92 -16.13 -3.18
N ASP A 100 -19.76 -15.30 -2.54
CA ASP A 100 -19.31 -14.32 -1.55
C ASP A 100 -18.73 -15.02 -0.30
N PHE A 101 -19.33 -16.13 0.13
CA PHE A 101 -18.80 -16.94 1.23
C PHE A 101 -17.49 -17.62 0.87
N LEU A 102 -17.38 -18.19 -0.34
CA LEU A 102 -16.15 -18.83 -0.82
C LEU A 102 -14.98 -17.84 -0.90
N GLU A 103 -15.23 -16.63 -1.41
CA GLU A 103 -14.20 -15.58 -1.44
C GLU A 103 -13.78 -15.17 -0.02
N LEU A 104 -14.74 -14.98 0.88
CA LEU A 104 -14.44 -14.62 2.28
C LEU A 104 -13.68 -15.73 3.01
N GLU A 105 -14.03 -17.00 2.76
CA GLU A 105 -13.31 -18.17 3.26
C GLU A 105 -11.84 -18.12 2.83
N GLU A 106 -11.57 -17.90 1.54
CA GLU A 106 -10.20 -17.82 1.02
C GLU A 106 -9.41 -16.70 1.71
N LYS A 107 -10.01 -15.52 1.88
CA LYS A 107 -9.38 -14.36 2.55
C LYS A 107 -9.09 -14.60 4.02
N LEU A 108 -9.98 -15.32 4.72
CA LEU A 108 -9.89 -15.49 6.16
C LEU A 108 -9.28 -16.82 6.58
N LYS A 109 -8.98 -17.72 5.65
CA LYS A 109 -8.47 -19.08 5.93
C LYS A 109 -7.32 -19.13 6.94
N ASN A 110 -6.35 -18.24 6.82
CA ASN A 110 -5.20 -18.19 7.73
C ASN A 110 -5.58 -17.54 9.07
N CYS A 111 -6.42 -16.51 9.04
CA CYS A 111 -6.86 -15.81 10.24
C CYS A 111 -7.76 -16.70 11.14
N ILE A 112 -8.68 -17.47 10.54
CA ILE A 112 -9.64 -18.34 11.26
C ILE A 112 -8.92 -19.35 12.15
N GLN A 113 -7.79 -19.88 11.68
CA GLN A 113 -6.98 -20.84 12.45
C GLN A 113 -6.37 -20.23 13.73
N LEU A 114 -6.27 -18.90 13.81
CA LEU A 114 -5.68 -18.18 14.94
C LEU A 114 -6.72 -17.64 15.93
N ILE A 115 -8.02 -17.84 15.66
CA ILE A 115 -9.11 -17.39 16.53
C ILE A 115 -9.43 -18.47 17.55
N ARG A 116 -9.48 -18.08 18.83
CA ARG A 116 -9.64 -19.02 19.94
C ARG A 116 -11.12 -19.14 20.26
N PHE A 117 -11.90 -19.71 19.35
CA PHE A 117 -13.36 -19.79 19.45
C PHE A 117 -13.87 -20.39 20.78
N HIS A 118 -13.10 -21.29 21.40
CA HIS A 118 -13.39 -21.85 22.73
C HIS A 118 -13.47 -20.81 23.86
N HIS A 119 -12.86 -19.63 23.71
CA HIS A 119 -12.97 -18.54 24.68
C HIS A 119 -14.06 -17.51 24.31
N ILE A 120 -14.85 -17.75 23.24
CA ILE A 120 -16.04 -16.97 22.93
C ILE A 120 -17.19 -17.49 23.81
N GLN A 121 -18.03 -16.62 24.36
CA GLN A 121 -19.17 -17.07 25.16
C GLN A 121 -20.20 -17.77 24.26
N SER A 122 -20.86 -18.84 24.75
CA SER A 122 -21.82 -19.61 23.94
C SER A 122 -22.94 -18.75 23.32
N LYS A 123 -23.36 -17.69 24.02
CA LYS A 123 -24.35 -16.72 23.53
C LYS A 123 -23.85 -15.96 22.29
N ASP A 124 -22.59 -15.53 22.32
CA ASP A 124 -21.98 -14.75 21.25
C ASP A 124 -21.56 -15.65 20.10
N PHE A 125 -21.07 -16.87 20.40
CA PHE A 125 -20.84 -17.91 19.40
C PHE A 125 -22.10 -18.18 18.57
N TYR A 126 -23.25 -18.38 19.22
CA TYR A 126 -24.51 -18.61 18.53
C TYR A 126 -24.93 -17.44 17.64
N LYS A 127 -24.68 -16.20 18.07
CA LYS A 127 -25.16 -15.00 17.36
C LYS A 127 -24.24 -14.52 16.25
N ASP A 128 -22.93 -14.56 16.48
CA ASP A 128 -21.95 -13.88 15.63
C ASP A 128 -21.05 -14.87 14.86
N VAL A 129 -20.90 -16.11 15.32
CA VAL A 129 -20.04 -17.12 14.67
C VAL A 129 -20.86 -18.07 13.80
N ILE A 130 -21.95 -18.64 14.33
CA ILE A 130 -22.81 -19.59 13.58
C ILE A 130 -23.30 -19.05 12.22
N PRO A 131 -23.73 -17.79 12.06
CA PRO A 131 -24.16 -17.29 10.75
C PRO A 131 -23.08 -17.35 9.66
N PHE A 132 -21.81 -17.42 10.08
CA PHE A 132 -20.65 -17.54 9.21
C PHE A 132 -20.02 -18.94 9.30
N GLN A 133 -20.80 -19.97 9.70
CA GLN A 133 -20.35 -21.36 9.59
C GLN A 133 -19.76 -21.69 8.21
N PRO A 134 -20.33 -21.26 7.05
CA PRO A 134 -19.82 -21.68 5.75
C PRO A 134 -18.36 -21.33 5.46
N ILE A 135 -17.77 -20.36 6.17
CA ILE A 135 -16.36 -19.97 5.98
C ILE A 135 -15.41 -20.64 6.98
N ILE A 136 -15.95 -21.36 7.97
CA ILE A 136 -15.16 -22.03 9.01
C ILE A 136 -14.99 -23.50 8.60
N PRO A 137 -13.76 -24.03 8.57
CA PRO A 137 -13.54 -25.44 8.25
C PRO A 137 -14.37 -26.37 9.15
N ASP A 138 -15.03 -27.37 8.55
CA ASP A 138 -15.93 -28.29 9.27
C ASP A 138 -15.27 -28.96 10.48
N THR A 139 -13.97 -29.25 10.41
CA THR A 139 -13.19 -29.81 11.52
C THR A 139 -13.19 -28.87 12.73
N ILE A 140 -12.83 -27.60 12.48
CA ILE A 140 -12.80 -26.55 13.50
C ILE A 140 -14.22 -26.31 14.03
N PHE A 141 -15.22 -26.19 13.15
CA PHE A 141 -16.59 -25.90 13.56
C PHE A 141 -17.19 -26.99 14.45
N ASN A 142 -17.03 -28.27 14.07
CA ASN A 142 -17.55 -29.39 14.86
C ASN A 142 -16.89 -29.48 16.25
N ASP A 143 -15.58 -29.21 16.35
CA ASP A 143 -14.86 -29.18 17.62
C ASP A 143 -15.39 -28.07 18.54
N ILE A 144 -15.62 -26.88 17.99
CA ILE A 144 -16.17 -25.73 18.73
C ILE A 144 -17.61 -26.01 19.19
N VAL A 145 -18.45 -26.55 18.30
CA VAL A 145 -19.83 -26.92 18.64
C VAL A 145 -19.84 -27.96 19.75
N LYS A 146 -18.99 -28.99 19.67
CA LYS A 146 -18.86 -29.99 20.73
C LYS A 146 -18.51 -29.32 22.06
N PHE A 147 -17.51 -28.43 22.07
CA PHE A 147 -17.13 -27.70 23.27
C PHE A 147 -18.29 -26.91 23.88
N HIS A 148 -19.04 -26.13 23.08
CA HIS A 148 -20.16 -25.33 23.60
C HIS A 148 -21.37 -26.16 24.05
N LEU A 149 -21.51 -27.40 23.56
CA LEU A 149 -22.62 -28.29 23.92
C LEU A 149 -22.30 -29.20 25.11
N THR A 150 -21.08 -29.72 25.21
CA THR A 150 -20.71 -30.71 26.24
C THR A 150 -19.85 -30.13 27.35
N ASN A 151 -19.27 -28.94 27.14
CA ASN A 151 -18.27 -28.33 28.02
C ASN A 151 -17.02 -29.22 28.22
N GLU A 152 -16.82 -30.23 27.35
CA GLU A 152 -15.62 -31.05 27.34
C GLU A 152 -14.49 -30.26 26.69
N VAL A 153 -13.49 -29.90 27.48
CA VAL A 153 -12.25 -29.32 26.96
C VAL A 153 -11.53 -30.41 26.18
N LEU A 154 -11.60 -30.36 24.85
CA LEU A 154 -10.60 -31.04 24.03
C LEU A 154 -9.24 -30.51 24.48
N VAL A 155 -8.27 -31.39 24.73
CA VAL A 155 -6.91 -31.00 25.11
C VAL A 155 -6.29 -30.27 23.93
N ILE A 156 -6.59 -28.98 23.77
CA ILE A 156 -6.03 -28.14 22.73
C ILE A 156 -4.64 -27.77 23.24
N PRO A 157 -3.57 -28.23 22.59
CA PRO A 157 -2.23 -27.93 23.03
C PRO A 157 -2.00 -26.43 22.81
N PHE A 158 -1.81 -25.69 23.91
CA PHE A 158 -1.16 -24.37 23.93
C PHE A 158 -1.86 -23.18 23.25
N CYS A 159 -3.19 -23.04 23.31
CA CYS A 159 -3.75 -21.68 23.21
C CYS A 159 -3.78 -21.06 24.60
N ASN A 160 -2.78 -20.25 24.94
CA ASN A 160 -2.88 -19.41 26.14
C ASN A 160 -4.20 -18.62 26.09
N VAL A 161 -4.78 -18.29 27.22
CA VAL A 161 -5.96 -17.41 27.22
C VAL A 161 -5.45 -15.99 26.93
N ARG A 162 -5.90 -15.34 25.85
CA ARG A 162 -5.75 -13.88 25.72
C ARG A 162 -6.52 -13.28 26.88
N ARG A 163 -5.82 -12.58 27.78
CA ARG A 163 -6.44 -12.04 29.00
C ARG A 163 -6.64 -10.54 28.84
N PRO A 164 -7.82 -10.10 28.40
CA PRO A 164 -8.07 -8.68 28.31
C PRO A 164 -7.98 -8.03 29.69
N ASN A 165 -7.34 -6.86 29.76
CA ASN A 165 -7.14 -5.99 30.93
C ASN A 165 -6.06 -6.41 31.94
N LEU A 166 -5.10 -7.28 31.60
CA LEU A 166 -3.86 -7.37 32.38
C LEU A 166 -3.00 -6.15 32.09
N HIS A 167 -2.58 -5.47 33.16
CA HIS A 167 -1.77 -4.23 33.17
C HIS A 167 -0.91 -4.10 31.90
N GLU A 168 -1.29 -3.17 31.02
CA GLU A 168 -0.35 -2.65 30.03
C GLU A 168 0.86 -2.18 30.83
N SER A 169 2.03 -2.73 30.55
CA SER A 169 3.22 -1.96 30.88
C SER A 169 3.06 -0.65 30.10
N ASP A 170 3.04 0.49 30.78
CA ASP A 170 3.02 1.84 30.19
C ASP A 170 4.27 2.14 29.33
N ALA A 171 4.96 1.12 28.82
CA ALA A 171 6.06 1.18 27.88
C ALA A 171 5.54 1.74 26.56
N SER A 172 5.37 3.06 26.50
CA SER A 172 4.86 3.79 25.36
C SER A 172 5.54 3.34 24.07
N ILE A 173 4.71 3.10 23.04
CA ILE A 173 5.16 2.97 21.64
C ILE A 173 6.19 4.08 21.35
N ASP A 174 6.02 5.29 21.91
CA ASP A 174 6.85 6.46 21.65
C ASP A 174 8.34 6.20 21.88
N ASN A 175 8.74 5.35 22.83
CA ASN A 175 10.16 5.04 23.05
C ASN A 175 10.74 4.15 21.94
N GLN A 176 9.97 3.23 21.39
CA GLN A 176 10.41 2.36 20.28
C GLN A 176 10.28 3.07 18.94
N VAL A 177 9.21 3.84 18.75
CA VAL A 177 9.00 4.68 17.57
C VAL A 177 10.00 5.81 17.52
N SER A 178 10.40 6.42 18.64
CA SER A 178 11.48 7.42 18.63
C SER A 178 12.83 6.82 18.22
N LEU A 179 13.12 5.56 18.57
CA LEU A 179 14.30 4.85 18.06
C LEU A 179 14.18 4.57 16.55
N LEU A 180 12.98 4.21 16.07
CA LEU A 180 12.72 3.99 14.65
C LEU A 180 12.76 5.29 13.83
N LEU A 181 12.25 6.39 14.38
CA LEU A 181 12.31 7.71 13.79
C LEU A 181 13.73 8.22 13.78
N ARG A 182 14.49 8.09 14.87
CA ARG A 182 15.93 8.38 14.87
C ARG A 182 16.70 7.51 13.88
N PHE A 183 16.28 6.27 13.67
CA PHE A 183 16.86 5.39 12.66
C PHE A 183 16.56 5.89 11.23
N LEU A 184 15.31 6.26 10.94
CA LEU A 184 14.87 6.83 9.66
C LEU A 184 15.46 8.22 9.39
N GLU A 185 15.58 9.06 10.41
CA GLU A 185 16.12 10.41 10.39
C GLU A 185 17.65 10.43 10.42
N SER A 186 18.32 9.32 10.81
CA SER A 186 19.78 9.29 10.80
C SER A 186 20.30 9.43 9.37
N ASP A 187 21.12 10.47 9.12
CA ASP A 187 21.73 10.79 7.83
C ASP A 187 22.47 9.61 7.17
N LYS A 188 22.85 8.61 7.97
CA LYS A 188 23.49 7.37 7.53
C LYS A 188 22.57 6.53 6.62
N TYR A 189 21.26 6.54 6.86
CA TYR A 189 20.28 5.86 6.03
C TYR A 189 19.76 6.74 4.91
N LEU A 190 19.60 8.05 5.06
CA LEU A 190 19.30 8.95 3.93
C LEU A 190 20.41 8.92 2.87
N GLY A 191 21.68 8.86 3.27
CA GLY A 191 22.82 8.65 2.38
C GLY A 191 22.85 7.24 1.75
N TYR A 192 22.49 6.19 2.50
CA TYR A 192 22.31 4.83 1.95
C TYR A 192 21.10 4.75 1.00
N PHE A 193 20.01 5.45 1.31
CA PHE A 193 18.78 5.56 0.52
C PHE A 193 19.11 6.25 -0.79
N TRP A 194 19.82 7.38 -0.77
CA TRP A 194 20.33 8.07 -1.96
C TRP A 194 21.35 7.23 -2.76
N SER A 195 22.29 6.56 -2.08
CA SER A 195 23.28 5.68 -2.70
C SER A 195 22.64 4.49 -3.41
N ARG A 196 21.63 3.86 -2.80
CA ARG A 196 20.92 2.68 -3.36
C ARG A 196 19.79 3.02 -4.33
N PHE A 197 19.15 4.19 -4.19
CA PHE A 197 18.20 4.72 -5.19
C PHE A 197 18.91 4.98 -6.53
N CYS A 198 20.20 5.33 -6.49
CA CYS A 198 21.05 5.37 -7.67
C CYS A 198 21.41 3.98 -8.23
N GLU A 199 21.30 2.90 -7.46
CA GLU A 199 21.90 1.61 -7.82
C GLU A 199 20.93 0.63 -8.53
N LYS A 200 19.61 0.67 -8.33
CA LYS A 200 18.68 -0.13 -9.15
C LYS A 200 17.33 0.53 -9.43
N LYS A 201 17.00 0.59 -10.73
CA LYS A 201 15.80 1.11 -11.43
C LYS A 201 15.70 2.61 -11.74
N LEU A 202 16.64 3.46 -11.33
CA LEU A 202 16.73 4.82 -11.90
C LEU A 202 17.46 4.85 -13.25
N HIS A 203 18.37 3.90 -13.50
CA HIS A 203 19.20 3.89 -14.71
C HIS A 203 18.41 3.67 -16.00
N VAL A 204 17.32 2.89 -15.95
CA VAL A 204 16.43 2.66 -17.10
C VAL A 204 15.54 3.87 -17.33
N TYR A 205 14.99 4.46 -16.26
CA TYR A 205 14.15 5.66 -16.36
C TYR A 205 14.96 6.88 -16.79
N ILE A 206 16.16 7.09 -16.26
CA ILE A 206 17.09 8.16 -16.70
C ILE A 206 17.58 7.91 -18.12
N LYS A 207 17.95 6.68 -18.51
CA LYS A 207 18.30 6.41 -19.93
C LYS A 207 17.13 6.69 -20.87
N PHE A 208 15.90 6.34 -20.46
CA PHE A 208 14.69 6.64 -21.23
C PHE A 208 14.40 8.13 -21.29
N LEU A 209 14.55 8.86 -20.18
CA LEU A 209 14.35 10.31 -20.13
C LEU A 209 15.41 11.07 -20.94
N LEU A 210 16.68 10.67 -20.86
CA LEU A 210 17.77 11.19 -21.69
C LEU A 210 17.51 10.92 -23.16
N PHE A 211 17.06 9.71 -23.52
CA PHE A 211 16.66 9.38 -24.88
C PHE A 211 15.53 10.29 -25.38
N LEU A 212 14.50 10.50 -24.56
CA LEU A 212 13.36 11.35 -24.90
C LEU A 212 13.79 12.82 -25.08
N PHE A 213 14.66 13.31 -24.18
CA PHE A 213 15.20 14.66 -24.26
C PHE A 213 16.08 14.88 -25.50
N ILE A 214 16.96 13.93 -25.84
CA ILE A 214 17.80 13.98 -27.05
C ILE A 214 16.93 14.01 -28.31
N ASN A 215 15.86 13.21 -28.37
CA ASN A 215 14.96 13.19 -29.52
C ASN A 215 14.16 14.51 -29.66
N ILE A 216 13.67 15.07 -28.55
CA ILE A 216 12.99 16.38 -28.56
C ILE A 216 13.93 17.48 -29.04
N PHE A 217 15.18 17.48 -28.55
CA PHE A 217 16.19 18.46 -28.93
C PHE A 217 16.54 18.36 -30.43
N TYR A 218 16.69 17.14 -30.95
CA TYR A 218 16.94 16.90 -32.37
C TYR A 218 15.79 17.41 -33.26
N LEU A 219 14.54 17.13 -32.86
CA LEU A 219 13.36 17.61 -33.59
C LEU A 219 13.29 19.15 -33.59
N SER A 220 13.62 19.80 -32.47
CA SER A 220 13.68 21.26 -32.38
C SER A 220 14.75 21.86 -33.30
N ILE A 221 15.93 21.24 -33.40
CA ILE A 221 16.99 21.68 -34.31
C ILE A 221 16.54 21.51 -35.77
N ALA A 222 15.92 20.38 -36.10
CA ALA A 222 15.44 20.11 -37.45
C ALA A 222 14.38 21.14 -37.89
N ILE A 223 13.42 21.47 -37.02
CA ILE A 223 12.43 22.52 -37.28
C ILE A 223 13.11 23.87 -37.47
N PHE A 224 14.07 24.22 -36.62
CA PHE A 224 14.80 25.48 -36.74
C PHE A 224 15.61 25.57 -38.04
N ALA A 225 16.25 24.47 -38.47
CA ALA A 225 16.94 24.40 -39.75
C ALA A 225 15.98 24.57 -40.94
N ILE A 226 14.80 23.94 -40.90
CA ILE A 226 13.76 24.11 -41.93
C ILE A 226 13.30 25.57 -41.99
N LEU A 227 13.08 26.21 -40.83
CA LEU A 227 12.73 27.62 -40.77
C LEU A 227 13.83 28.51 -41.36
N ILE A 228 15.11 28.27 -41.03
CA ILE A 228 16.23 29.00 -41.64
C ILE A 228 16.23 28.85 -43.16
N ILE A 229 16.07 27.62 -43.66
CA ILE A 229 16.01 27.36 -45.10
C ILE A 229 14.85 28.12 -45.73
N MET A 230 13.66 28.06 -45.13
CA MET A 230 12.47 28.74 -45.61
C MET A 230 12.65 30.27 -45.62
N TRP A 231 13.19 30.86 -44.55
CA TRP A 231 13.48 32.29 -44.48
C TRP A 231 14.55 32.70 -45.49
N SER A 232 15.59 31.89 -45.68
CA SER A 232 16.61 32.12 -46.70
C SER A 232 16.02 32.12 -48.11
N SER A 233 15.13 31.18 -48.41
CA SER A 233 14.39 31.15 -49.69
C SER A 233 13.48 32.37 -49.87
N ILE A 234 12.79 32.82 -48.82
CA ILE A 234 11.95 34.04 -48.87
C ILE A 234 12.81 35.28 -49.12
N ILE A 235 13.93 35.43 -48.41
CA ILE A 235 14.87 36.55 -48.60
C ILE A 235 15.41 36.56 -50.03
N PHE A 236 15.79 35.39 -50.55
CA PHE A 236 16.28 35.25 -51.92
C PHE A 236 15.20 35.64 -52.95
N ALA A 237 13.96 35.18 -52.77
CA ALA A 237 12.83 35.53 -53.64
C ALA A 237 12.49 37.02 -53.59
N MET A 238 12.53 37.63 -52.40
CA MET A 238 12.29 39.06 -52.21
C MET A 238 13.39 39.89 -52.88
N HIS A 239 14.65 39.53 -52.68
CA HIS A 239 15.79 40.18 -53.35
C HIS A 239 15.73 40.06 -54.88
N ALA A 240 15.36 38.89 -55.41
CA ALA A 240 15.15 38.70 -56.84
C ALA A 240 14.01 39.58 -57.39
N SER A 241 12.93 39.75 -56.63
CA SER A 241 11.79 40.60 -57.00
C SER A 241 12.16 42.08 -57.00
N ILE A 242 12.88 42.54 -55.96
CA ILE A 242 13.41 43.92 -55.88
C ILE A 242 14.34 44.21 -57.06
N ARG A 243 15.23 43.26 -57.41
CA ARG A 243 16.12 43.42 -58.57
C ARG A 243 15.35 43.59 -59.87
N LYS A 244 14.34 42.75 -60.12
CA LYS A 244 13.45 42.90 -61.30
C LYS A 244 12.73 44.24 -61.34
N PHE A 245 12.30 44.75 -60.18
CA PHE A 245 11.65 46.06 -60.09
C PHE A 245 12.63 47.21 -60.40
N ILE A 246 13.86 47.15 -59.88
CA ILE A 246 14.91 48.14 -60.19
C ILE A 246 15.26 48.10 -61.68
N ASP A 247 15.42 46.91 -62.25
CA ASP A 247 15.68 46.74 -63.69
C ASP A 247 14.53 47.33 -64.53
N TYR A 248 13.27 47.18 -64.09
CA TYR A 248 12.11 47.80 -64.73
C TYR A 248 12.16 49.34 -64.67
N MET A 249 12.34 49.91 -63.48
CA MET A 249 12.42 51.37 -63.30
C MET A 249 13.57 52.00 -64.09
N THR A 250 14.72 51.34 -64.17
CA THR A 250 15.88 51.83 -64.95
C THR A 250 15.66 51.78 -66.46
N ILE A 251 14.84 50.84 -66.96
CA ILE A 251 14.41 50.83 -68.37
C ILE A 251 13.41 51.96 -68.63
N GLU A 252 12.47 52.19 -67.71
CA GLU A 252 11.46 53.24 -67.82
C GLU A 252 12.10 54.64 -67.82
N ASP A 253 13.04 54.94 -66.91
CA ASP A 253 13.79 56.21 -66.89
C ASP A 253 14.59 56.46 -68.19
N ARG A 254 15.12 55.40 -68.82
CA ARG A 254 15.77 55.52 -70.14
C ARG A 254 14.80 55.78 -71.28
N SER A 255 13.54 55.40 -71.14
CA SER A 255 12.50 55.65 -72.15
C SER A 255 11.96 57.09 -72.08
N PHE A 256 12.01 57.74 -70.91
CA PHE A 256 11.58 59.13 -70.71
C PHE A 256 12.68 60.19 -70.97
N SER A 257 13.93 59.77 -71.21
CA SER A 257 15.08 60.65 -71.47
C SER A 257 15.46 60.77 -72.96
N ILE A 258 14.55 60.41 -73.87
CA ILE A 258 14.62 60.59 -75.33
C ILE A 258 13.57 61.63 -75.74
#